data_AF-A0A930TKV8-F1
#
_entry.id   AF-A0A930TKV8-F1
#
_cell.length_a   1.000
_cell.length_b   1.000
_cell.length_c   1.000
_cell.angle_alpha   90.00
_cell.angle_beta   90.00
_cell.angle_gamma   90.00
#
_symmetry.space_group_name_H-M   'P 1'
#
loop_
_entity.id
_entity.type
_entity.pdbx_description
1 polymer ?
#
loop_
_entity_poly.entity_id
_entity_poly.type
_entity_poly.pdbx_seq_one_letter_code
_entity_poly.pdbx_strand_id
1 'polypeptide(L)'
;MTLRSPNIPMLIEFIIAATIVGSIVLLAIALIWEVHHPRQGQRRHSQLTPQFLWNALANQWFWISLGGTLLSRLAYFNPSTAIAVLLLISLYLVLSRQQRQPQRPFTYQPPRYWSPTYQPPRHRPPSSLQRPSFQSKQPSYQPPKQFPSHQPPKQPTYQPAASLTKIEPPKSFPPQILHRQELHRKLMSLVHNEKTALRLVNDVLKRNPGSSVEWCYEKAIYDVLRDRR
;
A
#
# COMPACT_ATOMS: atom_id res chain seq x y z
N MET A 1 -35.92 -47.75 -31.86
CA MET A 1 -35.74 -46.78 -30.76
C MET A 1 -35.71 -45.38 -31.36
N THR A 2 -36.84 -44.68 -31.34
CA THR A 2 -36.97 -43.31 -31.85
C THR A 2 -36.53 -42.33 -30.75
N LEU A 3 -35.36 -41.71 -30.95
CA LEU A 3 -34.87 -40.64 -30.08
C LEU A 3 -35.79 -39.42 -30.26
N ARG A 4 -36.67 -39.20 -29.28
CA ARG A 4 -37.57 -38.06 -29.21
C ARG A 4 -36.72 -36.79 -29.05
N SER A 5 -36.74 -35.90 -30.04
CA SER A 5 -35.95 -34.67 -29.97
C SER A 5 -36.41 -33.82 -28.78
N PRO A 6 -35.47 -33.23 -28.00
CA PRO A 6 -35.84 -32.38 -26.88
C PRO A 6 -36.62 -31.16 -27.39
N ASN A 7 -37.69 -30.80 -26.68
CA ASN A 7 -38.48 -29.61 -26.95
C ASN A 7 -37.64 -28.36 -26.68
N ILE A 8 -37.04 -27.83 -27.74
CA ILE A 8 -36.27 -26.58 -27.78
C ILE A 8 -36.96 -25.41 -27.04
N PRO A 9 -38.28 -25.17 -27.16
CA PRO A 9 -38.90 -24.03 -26.46
C PRO A 9 -38.84 -24.14 -24.93
N MET A 10 -39.00 -25.34 -24.35
CA MET A 10 -38.90 -25.53 -22.90
C MET A 10 -37.49 -25.23 -22.36
N LEU A 11 -36.46 -25.54 -23.15
CA LEU A 11 -35.07 -25.29 -22.75
C LEU A 11 -34.76 -23.79 -22.69
N ILE A 12 -35.33 -23.01 -23.61
CA ILE A 12 -35.17 -21.55 -23.63
C ILE A 12 -35.85 -20.92 -22.42
N GLU A 13 -37.09 -21.30 -22.11
CA GLU A 13 -37.82 -20.80 -20.94
C GLU A 13 -37.08 -21.12 -19.63
N PHE A 14 -36.52 -22.33 -19.52
CA PHE A 14 -35.75 -22.73 -18.35
C PHE A 14 -34.48 -21.90 -18.16
N ILE A 15 -33.76 -21.58 -19.24
CA ILE A 15 -32.55 -20.75 -19.18
C ILE A 15 -32.90 -19.32 -18.74
N ILE A 16 -34.00 -18.75 -19.28
CA ILE A 16 -34.48 -17.41 -18.90
C ILE A 16 -34.86 -17.38 -17.41
N ALA A 17 -35.63 -18.38 -16.94
CA ALA A 17 -36.02 -18.46 -15.53
C ALA A 17 -34.79 -18.58 -14.61
N ALA A 18 -33.83 -19.43 -14.95
CA ALA A 18 -32.62 -19.62 -14.17
C ALA A 18 -31.77 -18.34 -14.08
N THR A 19 -31.68 -17.56 -15.16
CA THR A 19 -30.93 -16.30 -15.17
C THR A 19 -31.59 -15.20 -14.35
N ILE A 20 -32.92 -15.11 -14.39
CA ILE A 20 -33.68 -14.16 -13.56
C ILE A 20 -33.47 -14.48 -12.08
N VAL A 21 -33.66 -15.76 -11.69
CA VAL A 21 -33.49 -16.20 -10.30
C VAL A 21 -32.06 -15.96 -9.81
N GLY A 22 -31.05 -16.30 -10.62
CA GLY A 22 -29.65 -16.06 -10.27
C GLY A 22 -29.32 -14.58 -10.05
N SER A 23 -29.88 -13.69 -10.87
CA SER A 23 -29.69 -12.24 -10.75
C SER A 23 -30.32 -11.68 -9.46
N ILE A 24 -31.51 -12.17 -9.10
CA ILE A 24 -32.20 -11.77 -7.86
C ILE A 24 -31.39 -12.21 -6.63
N VAL A 25 -30.88 -13.45 -6.63
CA VAL A 25 -30.05 -13.97 -5.52
C VAL A 25 -28.77 -13.16 -5.35
N LEU A 26 -28.08 -12.79 -6.45
CA LEU A 26 -26.87 -11.96 -6.39
C LEU A 26 -27.17 -10.55 -5.83
N LEU A 27 -28.28 -9.93 -6.24
CA LEU A 27 -28.72 -8.65 -5.69
C LEU A 27 -29.02 -8.75 -4.19
N ALA A 28 -29.68 -9.82 -3.74
CA ALA A 28 -29.96 -10.05 -2.33
C ALA A 28 -28.67 -10.19 -1.52
N ILE A 29 -27.68 -10.95 -2.01
CA ILE A 29 -26.37 -11.10 -1.35
C ILE A 29 -25.64 -9.75 -1.27
N ALA A 30 -25.67 -8.95 -2.35
CA ALA A 30 -25.05 -7.63 -2.36
C ALA A 30 -25.70 -6.67 -1.36
N LEU A 31 -27.04 -6.71 -1.23
CA LEU A 31 -27.77 -5.92 -0.24
C LEU A 31 -27.46 -6.35 1.20
N ILE A 32 -27.45 -7.66 1.47
CA ILE A 32 -27.08 -8.20 2.80
C ILE A 32 -25.65 -7.78 3.16
N TRP A 33 -24.73 -7.81 2.21
CA TRP A 33 -23.35 -7.37 2.41
C TRP A 33 -23.25 -5.88 2.77
N GLU A 34 -23.96 -5.00 2.07
CA GLU A 34 -23.95 -3.55 2.38
C GLU A 34 -24.58 -3.27 3.75
N VAL A 35 -25.62 -4.01 4.15
CA VAL A 35 -26.27 -3.87 5.47
C VAL A 35 -25.35 -4.35 6.61
N HIS A 36 -24.66 -5.47 6.42
CA HIS A 36 -23.78 -6.03 7.46
C HIS A 36 -22.40 -5.38 7.54
N HIS A 37 -21.97 -4.67 6.50
CA HIS A 37 -20.75 -3.89 6.48
C HIS A 37 -21.08 -2.42 6.25
N PRO A 38 -21.77 -1.77 7.21
CA PRO A 38 -21.99 -0.33 7.13
C PRO A 38 -20.61 0.30 7.03
N ARG A 39 -20.33 0.98 5.92
CA ARG A 39 -19.02 1.56 5.60
C ARG A 39 -18.53 2.40 6.77
N GLN A 40 -17.75 1.79 7.65
CA GLN A 40 -17.24 2.47 8.82
C GLN A 40 -16.18 3.47 8.36
N GLY A 41 -16.57 4.74 8.33
CA GLY A 41 -15.62 5.83 8.50
C GLY A 41 -14.90 6.34 7.25
N GLN A 42 -15.36 6.08 6.02
CA GLN A 42 -14.80 6.77 4.84
C GLN A 42 -15.59 8.05 4.51
N ARG A 43 -15.67 8.98 5.48
CA ARG A 43 -15.96 10.41 5.22
C ARG A 43 -14.74 11.05 4.54
N ARG A 44 -14.40 10.59 3.35
CA ARG A 44 -13.65 11.42 2.41
C ARG A 44 -14.54 11.56 1.21
N HIS A 45 -14.90 12.81 0.92
CA HIS A 45 -15.46 13.25 -0.34
C HIS A 45 -14.47 12.92 -1.48
N SER A 46 -14.31 11.65 -1.82
CA SER A 46 -14.01 11.30 -3.21
C SER A 46 -15.29 11.58 -3.94
N GLN A 47 -15.35 12.71 -4.64
CA GLN A 47 -16.38 12.95 -5.62
C GLN A 47 -16.40 11.72 -6.54
N LEU A 48 -17.42 10.88 -6.40
CA LEU A 48 -17.72 9.85 -7.37
C LEU A 48 -18.06 10.62 -8.63
N THR A 49 -17.09 10.81 -9.51
CA THR A 49 -17.35 11.41 -10.80
C THR A 49 -18.28 10.45 -11.55
N PRO A 50 -19.33 10.94 -12.22
CA PRO A 50 -20.21 10.11 -13.05
C PRO A 50 -19.43 9.21 -14.02
N GLN A 51 -18.25 9.67 -14.44
CA GLN A 51 -17.28 8.92 -15.24
C GLN A 51 -16.84 7.58 -14.62
N PHE A 52 -16.58 7.56 -13.30
CA PHE A 52 -16.16 6.33 -12.62
C PHE A 52 -17.28 5.30 -12.60
N LEU A 53 -18.51 5.76 -12.32
CA LEU A 53 -19.70 4.91 -12.33
C LEU A 53 -19.95 4.35 -13.73
N TRP A 54 -19.82 5.19 -14.77
CA TRP A 54 -19.99 4.78 -16.16
C TRP A 54 -18.92 3.77 -16.59
N ASN A 55 -17.66 3.97 -16.22
CA ASN A 55 -16.58 3.04 -16.52
C ASN A 55 -16.77 1.70 -15.81
N ALA A 56 -17.25 1.71 -14.57
CA ALA A 56 -17.57 0.48 -13.84
C ALA A 56 -18.71 -0.29 -14.50
N LEU A 57 -19.80 0.41 -14.87
CA LEU A 57 -20.95 -0.19 -15.55
C LEU A 57 -20.61 -0.69 -16.96
N ALA A 58 -19.83 0.07 -17.73
CA ALA A 58 -19.39 -0.30 -19.08
C ALA A 58 -18.48 -1.54 -19.04
N ASN A 59 -17.55 -1.61 -18.08
CA ASN A 59 -16.70 -2.78 -17.91
C ASN A 59 -17.54 -4.01 -17.52
N GLN A 60 -18.50 -3.86 -16.61
CA GLN A 60 -19.41 -4.95 -16.24
C GLN A 60 -20.25 -5.44 -17.43
N TRP A 61 -20.81 -4.53 -18.23
CA TRP A 61 -21.57 -4.87 -19.44
C TRP A 61 -20.71 -5.58 -20.50
N PHE A 62 -19.46 -5.14 -20.68
CA PHE A 62 -18.53 -5.79 -21.60
C PHE A 62 -18.29 -7.25 -21.22
N TRP A 63 -18.02 -7.54 -19.93
CA TRP A 63 -17.82 -8.91 -19.46
C TRP A 63 -19.08 -9.78 -19.55
N ILE A 64 -20.27 -9.20 -19.35
CA ILE A 64 -21.54 -9.93 -19.51
C ILE A 64 -21.76 -10.30 -20.98
N SER A 65 -21.55 -9.36 -21.91
CA SER A 65 -21.77 -9.61 -23.34
C SER A 65 -20.73 -10.56 -23.94
N LEU A 66 -19.45 -10.36 -23.60
CA LEU A 66 -18.36 -11.23 -24.05
C LEU A 66 -18.46 -12.62 -23.41
N GLY A 67 -18.79 -12.69 -22.11
CA GLY A 67 -19.01 -13.93 -21.40
C GLY A 67 -20.18 -14.73 -21.99
N GLY A 68 -21.33 -14.09 -22.21
CA GLY A 68 -22.51 -14.74 -22.77
C GLY A 68 -22.28 -15.35 -24.14
N THR A 69 -21.64 -14.61 -25.06
CA THR A 69 -21.36 -15.11 -26.42
C THR A 69 -20.37 -16.27 -26.44
N LEU A 70 -19.32 -16.22 -25.62
CA LEU A 70 -18.36 -17.33 -25.47
C LEU A 70 -19.00 -18.56 -24.81
N LEU A 71 -19.78 -18.37 -23.74
CA LEU A 71 -20.45 -19.46 -23.04
C LEU A 71 -21.51 -20.13 -23.91
N SER A 72 -22.30 -19.38 -24.68
CA SER A 72 -23.27 -19.96 -25.61
C SER A 72 -22.61 -20.81 -26.69
N ARG A 73 -21.46 -20.37 -27.23
CA ARG A 73 -20.70 -21.14 -28.23
C ARG A 73 -20.04 -22.38 -27.63
N LEU A 74 -19.48 -22.29 -26.42
CA LEU A 74 -18.87 -23.42 -25.72
C LEU A 74 -19.91 -24.47 -25.28
N ALA A 75 -21.07 -24.02 -24.78
CA ALA A 75 -22.16 -24.91 -24.38
C ALA A 75 -22.78 -25.64 -25.57
N TYR A 76 -22.81 -25.00 -26.75
CA TYR A 76 -23.25 -25.64 -27.99
C TYR A 76 -22.30 -26.76 -28.45
N PHE A 77 -20.99 -26.57 -28.28
CA PHE A 77 -19.99 -27.53 -28.76
C PHE A 77 -19.82 -28.72 -27.82
N ASN A 78 -19.78 -28.49 -26.50
CA ASN A 78 -19.74 -29.57 -25.52
C ASN A 78 -20.15 -29.07 -24.11
N PRO A 79 -21.33 -29.47 -23.58
CA PRO A 79 -21.82 -28.98 -22.29
C PRO A 79 -20.89 -29.32 -21.12
N SER A 80 -20.18 -30.45 -21.19
CA SER A 80 -19.21 -30.84 -20.16
C SER A 80 -18.02 -29.89 -20.07
N THR A 81 -17.55 -29.34 -21.21
CA THR A 81 -16.47 -28.34 -21.22
C THR A 81 -16.92 -27.01 -20.65
N ALA A 82 -18.17 -26.60 -20.90
CA ALA A 82 -18.74 -25.39 -20.32
C ALA A 82 -18.80 -25.47 -18.78
N ILE A 83 -19.23 -26.61 -18.24
CA ILE A 83 -19.24 -26.85 -16.79
C ILE A 83 -17.82 -26.79 -16.21
N ALA A 84 -16.84 -27.43 -16.86
CA ALA A 84 -15.45 -27.40 -16.40
C ALA A 84 -14.87 -25.97 -16.37
N VAL A 85 -15.14 -25.16 -17.38
CA VAL A 85 -14.71 -23.75 -17.45
C VAL A 85 -15.36 -22.93 -16.34
N LEU A 86 -16.65 -23.12 -16.07
CA LEU A 86 -17.34 -22.43 -14.97
C LEU A 86 -16.75 -22.80 -13.60
N LEU A 87 -16.41 -24.08 -13.38
CA LEU A 87 -15.75 -24.53 -12.16
C LEU A 87 -14.35 -23.91 -12.01
N LEU A 88 -13.57 -23.82 -13.09
CA LEU A 88 -12.26 -23.16 -13.08
C LEU A 88 -12.37 -21.66 -12.78
N ILE A 89 -13.33 -20.95 -13.38
CA ILE A 89 -13.58 -19.53 -13.09
C ILE A 89 -13.98 -19.36 -11.62
N SER A 90 -14.86 -20.21 -11.10
CA SER A 90 -15.28 -20.17 -9.71
C SER A 90 -14.10 -20.42 -8.76
N LEU A 91 -13.27 -21.42 -9.04
CA LEU A 91 -12.04 -21.71 -8.30
C LEU A 91 -11.06 -20.54 -8.33
N TYR A 92 -10.86 -19.93 -9.51
CA TYR A 92 -10.02 -18.74 -9.67
C TYR A 92 -10.54 -17.55 -8.85
N LEU A 93 -11.86 -17.34 -8.82
CA LEU A 93 -12.47 -16.30 -7.99
C LEU A 93 -12.28 -16.56 -6.48
N VAL A 94 -12.36 -17.82 -6.04
CA VAL A 94 -12.07 -18.20 -4.65
C VAL A 94 -10.59 -17.97 -4.31
N LEU A 95 -9.67 -18.38 -5.18
CA LEU A 95 -8.22 -18.19 -4.99
C LEU A 95 -7.83 -16.70 -5.00
N SER A 96 -8.43 -15.91 -5.88
CA SER A 96 -8.17 -14.47 -5.93
C SER A 96 -8.76 -13.71 -4.72
N ARG A 97 -9.85 -14.20 -4.12
CA ARG A 97 -10.33 -13.70 -2.81
C ARG A 97 -9.37 -14.02 -1.67
N GLN A 98 -8.75 -15.20 -1.67
CA GLN A 98 -7.73 -15.56 -0.68
C GLN A 98 -6.48 -14.65 -0.77
N GLN A 99 -6.07 -14.26 -1.98
CA GLN A 99 -4.97 -13.30 -2.16
C GLN A 99 -5.32 -11.87 -1.77
N ARG A 100 -6.62 -11.52 -1.76
CA ARG A 100 -7.13 -10.26 -1.22
C ARG A 100 -7.62 -10.41 0.21
N GLN A 101 -7.01 -11.28 1.01
CA GLN A 101 -6.99 -11.03 2.45
C GLN A 101 -6.37 -9.64 2.59
N PRO A 102 -7.13 -8.60 3.00
CA PRO A 102 -6.54 -7.33 3.30
C PRO A 102 -5.45 -7.63 4.31
N GLN A 103 -4.19 -7.33 3.97
CA GLN A 103 -3.11 -7.21 4.93
C GLN A 103 -3.75 -6.52 6.12
N ARG A 104 -3.98 -7.28 7.22
CA ARG A 104 -4.77 -6.78 8.36
C ARG A 104 -4.17 -5.41 8.63
N PRO A 105 -4.95 -4.32 8.55
CA PRO A 105 -4.39 -3.00 8.81
C PRO A 105 -3.68 -3.14 10.13
N PHE A 106 -2.34 -3.05 10.09
CA PHE A 106 -1.50 -3.26 11.26
C PHE A 106 -2.10 -2.35 12.29
N THR A 107 -2.82 -2.95 13.23
CA THR A 107 -3.57 -2.18 14.22
C THR A 107 -2.43 -1.67 15.06
N TYR A 108 -2.03 -0.44 14.77
CA TYR A 108 -0.95 0.22 15.47
C TYR A 108 -1.51 0.36 16.87
N GLN A 109 -1.24 -0.63 17.71
CA GLN A 109 -1.35 -0.45 19.15
C GLN A 109 -0.28 0.61 19.40
N PRO A 110 -0.66 1.86 19.69
CA PRO A 110 0.34 2.83 20.08
C PRO A 110 1.11 2.16 21.22
N PRO A 111 2.45 2.15 21.16
CA PRO A 111 3.21 1.58 22.25
C PRO A 111 2.73 2.27 23.53
N ARG A 112 2.44 1.49 24.57
CA ARG A 112 2.08 1.97 25.91
C ARG A 112 3.26 2.78 26.48
N TYR A 113 3.56 3.93 25.90
CA TYR A 113 4.42 4.91 26.51
C TYR A 113 3.51 5.80 27.33
N TRP A 114 3.54 5.53 28.63
CA TRP A 114 3.47 6.50 29.70
C TRP A 114 2.55 7.68 29.44
N SER A 115 1.33 7.63 29.96
CA SER A 115 0.68 8.85 30.42
C SER A 115 1.64 9.48 31.43
N PRO A 116 2.35 10.57 31.13
CA PRO A 116 2.95 11.34 32.19
C PRO A 116 1.76 12.02 32.83
N THR A 117 1.39 11.59 34.03
CA THR A 117 0.65 12.46 34.93
C THR A 117 1.55 13.68 35.15
N TYR A 118 1.49 14.64 34.23
CA TYR A 118 1.96 15.99 34.43
C TYR A 118 1.01 16.58 35.46
N GLN A 119 1.29 16.33 36.74
CA GLN A 119 0.86 17.25 37.77
C GLN A 119 1.69 18.52 37.56
N PRO A 120 1.08 19.64 37.16
CA PRO A 120 1.79 20.91 37.14
C PRO A 120 2.32 21.16 38.56
N PRO A 121 3.61 21.52 38.72
CA PRO A 121 4.14 21.90 40.02
C PRO A 121 3.28 23.02 40.59
N ARG A 122 2.64 22.79 41.74
CA ARG A 122 2.00 23.89 42.48
C ARG A 122 3.08 24.90 42.83
N HIS A 123 3.02 26.05 42.20
CA HIS A 123 3.83 27.21 42.53
C HIS A 123 3.65 27.54 44.02
N ARG A 124 4.66 27.18 44.82
CA ARG A 124 4.89 27.79 46.13
C ARG A 124 5.73 29.04 45.87
N PRO A 125 5.30 30.24 46.28
CA PRO A 125 6.11 31.43 46.11
C PRO A 125 7.42 31.29 46.92
N PRO A 126 8.56 31.75 46.39
CA PRO A 126 9.84 31.64 47.06
C PRO A 126 9.93 32.65 48.22
N SER A 127 10.03 32.13 49.44
CA SER A 127 10.59 32.88 50.55
C SER A 127 12.10 33.06 50.32
N SER A 128 12.52 34.32 50.28
CA SER A 128 13.84 34.83 50.67
C SER A 128 15.10 34.15 50.08
N LEU A 129 15.66 34.84 49.09
CA LEU A 129 17.07 35.29 49.05
C LEU A 129 18.08 34.46 49.86
N GLN A 130 18.77 33.54 49.17
CA GLN A 130 20.18 33.29 49.44
C GLN A 130 20.86 32.92 48.12
N ARG A 131 21.62 33.90 47.60
CA ARG A 131 22.43 33.78 46.39
C ARG A 131 23.65 32.93 46.74
N PRO A 132 23.79 31.70 46.22
CA PRO A 132 25.02 30.95 46.38
C PRO A 132 26.07 31.61 45.48
N SER A 133 27.19 32.01 46.07
CA SER A 133 28.39 32.42 45.37
C SER A 133 28.91 31.23 44.56
N PHE A 134 28.63 31.23 43.25
CA PHE A 134 29.24 30.30 42.32
C PHE A 134 30.72 30.67 42.17
N GLN A 135 31.56 29.99 42.94
CA GLN A 135 33.00 30.00 42.78
C GLN A 135 33.30 29.23 41.48
N SER A 136 33.67 29.99 40.44
CA SER A 136 34.01 29.45 39.13
C SER A 136 35.29 28.62 39.22
N LYS A 137 35.13 27.30 39.40
CA LYS A 137 36.19 26.35 39.05
C LYS A 137 36.34 26.38 37.54
N GLN A 138 37.30 27.16 37.05
CA GLN A 138 37.74 27.09 35.66
C GLN A 138 38.18 25.64 35.37
N PRO A 139 37.59 24.96 34.38
CA PRO A 139 38.10 23.68 33.93
C PRO A 139 39.51 23.89 33.37
N SER A 140 40.48 23.19 33.95
CA SER A 140 41.85 23.13 33.46
C SER A 140 41.83 22.53 32.06
N TYR A 141 42.13 23.35 31.05
CA TYR A 141 42.30 22.92 29.68
C TYR A 141 43.55 22.03 29.60
N GLN A 142 43.36 20.72 29.45
CA GLN A 142 44.42 19.85 28.96
C GLN A 142 44.52 20.02 27.44
N PRO A 143 45.72 20.32 26.89
CA PRO A 143 45.91 20.37 25.45
C PRO A 143 45.59 19.00 24.83
N PRO A 144 44.88 18.96 23.69
CA PRO A 144 44.53 17.71 23.04
C PRO A 144 45.79 16.92 22.67
N LYS A 145 45.85 15.66 23.10
CA LYS A 145 46.87 14.70 22.68
C LYS A 145 46.90 14.66 21.14
N GLN A 146 48.08 14.90 20.58
CA GLN A 146 48.34 14.81 19.14
C GLN A 146 47.87 13.44 18.64
N PHE A 147 46.93 13.44 17.70
CA PHE A 147 46.50 12.23 17.03
C PHE A 147 47.63 11.70 16.15
N PRO A 148 47.87 10.38 16.10
CA PRO A 148 48.81 9.78 15.17
C PRO A 148 48.45 10.18 13.74
N SER A 149 49.44 10.71 13.02
CA SER A 149 49.32 11.08 11.61
C SER A 149 49.04 9.82 10.78
N HIS A 150 47.78 9.54 10.49
CA HIS A 150 47.40 8.48 9.59
C HIS A 150 47.89 8.84 8.18
N GLN A 151 48.88 8.09 7.70
CA GLN A 151 49.31 8.15 6.30
C GLN A 151 48.11 7.88 5.39
N PRO A 152 47.95 8.66 4.30
CA PRO A 152 46.88 8.41 3.34
C PRO A 152 47.06 6.99 2.76
N PRO A 153 45.98 6.19 2.70
CA PRO A 153 46.04 4.86 2.10
C PRO A 153 46.51 4.99 0.64
N LYS A 154 47.51 4.19 0.28
CA LYS A 154 48.05 4.10 -1.08
C LYS A 154 46.88 3.89 -2.05
N GLN A 155 46.70 4.83 -2.96
CA GLN A 155 45.69 4.74 -4.00
C GLN A 155 45.93 3.46 -4.81
N PRO A 156 44.89 2.63 -5.04
CA PRO A 156 45.03 1.49 -5.93
C PRO A 156 45.38 2.01 -7.33
N THR A 157 46.52 1.56 -7.85
CA THR A 157 46.94 1.77 -9.22
C THR A 157 45.88 1.17 -10.15
N TYR A 158 45.08 2.03 -10.78
CA TYR A 158 44.12 1.61 -11.79
C TYR A 158 44.87 1.11 -13.03
N GLN A 159 44.81 -0.20 -13.27
CA GLN A 159 45.20 -0.77 -14.55
C GLN A 159 44.14 -0.37 -15.59
N PRO A 160 44.52 0.17 -16.76
CA PRO A 160 43.59 0.47 -17.82
C PRO A 160 43.11 -0.85 -18.43
N ALA A 161 41.86 -1.21 -18.14
CA ALA A 161 41.19 -2.36 -18.75
C ALA A 161 40.95 -2.07 -20.23
N ALA A 162 41.95 -2.39 -21.06
CA ALA A 162 41.78 -2.54 -22.50
C ALA A 162 40.88 -3.75 -22.76
N SER A 163 39.59 -3.51 -22.98
CA SER A 163 38.71 -4.25 -23.90
C SER A 163 37.32 -3.62 -23.84
N LEU A 164 37.07 -2.70 -24.77
CA LEU A 164 35.77 -2.08 -25.01
C LEU A 164 34.85 -3.12 -25.67
N THR A 165 34.27 -4.00 -24.85
CA THR A 165 33.11 -4.80 -25.28
C THR A 165 31.94 -3.84 -25.51
N LYS A 166 31.46 -3.83 -26.75
CA LYS A 166 30.23 -3.17 -27.24
C LYS A 166 29.16 -3.11 -26.15
N ILE A 167 29.01 -1.93 -25.52
CA ILE A 167 28.01 -1.65 -24.50
C ILE A 167 26.65 -1.63 -25.22
N GLU A 168 25.90 -2.73 -25.14
CA GLU A 168 24.47 -2.67 -25.41
C GLU A 168 23.85 -1.67 -24.42
N PRO A 169 22.99 -0.75 -24.87
CA PRO A 169 22.33 0.20 -23.98
C PRO A 169 21.58 -0.60 -22.90
N PRO A 170 21.79 -0.30 -21.60
CA PRO A 170 21.21 -1.09 -20.53
C PRO A 170 19.70 -1.09 -20.66
N LYS A 171 19.14 -2.31 -20.80
CA LYS A 171 17.71 -2.62 -20.69
C LYS A 171 17.11 -1.80 -19.55
N SER A 172 16.21 -0.88 -19.91
CA SER A 172 15.21 -0.18 -19.08
C SER A 172 15.47 -0.22 -17.57
N PHE A 173 15.86 0.91 -16.98
CA PHE A 173 15.96 1.07 -15.53
C PHE A 173 14.73 0.43 -14.84
N PRO A 174 14.94 -0.41 -13.81
CA PRO A 174 13.82 -1.01 -13.10
C PRO A 174 12.93 0.10 -12.53
N PRO A 175 11.60 -0.02 -12.65
CA PRO A 175 10.64 1.04 -12.29
C PRO A 175 10.72 1.49 -10.82
N GLN A 176 11.43 0.75 -9.97
CA GLN A 176 11.58 1.01 -8.54
C GLN A 176 12.43 2.26 -8.23
N ILE A 177 13.45 2.55 -9.05
CA ILE A 177 14.36 3.69 -8.78
C ILE A 177 13.63 5.03 -8.98
N LEU A 178 12.80 5.12 -10.02
CA LEU A 178 12.00 6.31 -10.31
C LEU A 178 11.02 6.59 -9.17
N HIS A 179 10.37 5.54 -8.66
CA HIS A 179 9.40 5.66 -7.59
C HIS A 179 10.01 6.25 -6.30
N ARG A 180 11.22 5.80 -5.92
CA ARG A 180 11.91 6.35 -4.74
C ARG A 180 12.24 7.83 -4.89
N GLN A 181 12.66 8.27 -6.09
CA GLN A 181 12.95 9.68 -6.34
C GLN A 181 11.70 10.56 -6.25
N GLU A 182 10.56 10.06 -6.75
CA GLU A 182 9.26 10.74 -6.64
C GLU A 182 8.83 10.90 -5.19
N LEU A 183 8.94 9.82 -4.39
CA LEU A 183 8.64 9.86 -2.96
C LEU A 183 9.56 10.83 -2.21
N HIS A 184 10.86 10.85 -2.54
CA HIS A 184 11.79 11.80 -1.94
C HIS A 184 11.43 13.25 -2.27
N ARG A 185 11.15 13.57 -3.54
CA ARG A 185 10.69 14.90 -3.98
C ARG A 185 9.40 15.32 -3.28
N LYS A 186 8.46 14.39 -3.11
CA LYS A 186 7.19 14.65 -2.42
C LYS A 186 7.39 14.91 -0.92
N LEU A 187 8.24 14.14 -0.25
CA LEU A 187 8.58 14.41 1.14
C LEU A 187 9.30 15.76 1.27
N MET A 188 10.14 16.11 0.29
CA MET A 188 10.80 17.41 0.22
C MET A 188 9.86 18.58 0.03
N SER A 189 8.87 18.47 -0.85
CA SER A 189 7.86 19.52 -1.02
C SER A 189 7.01 19.73 0.23
N LEU A 190 6.91 18.73 1.10
CA LEU A 190 6.21 18.87 2.37
C LEU A 190 7.12 19.58 3.38
N VAL A 191 8.31 19.06 3.65
CA VAL A 191 9.14 19.49 4.80
C VAL A 191 10.03 20.71 4.49
N HIS A 192 10.31 21.00 3.21
CA HIS A 192 11.18 22.08 2.73
C HIS A 192 12.63 22.05 3.25
N ASN A 193 13.05 20.98 3.94
CA ASN A 193 14.40 20.83 4.48
C ASN A 193 14.89 19.38 4.38
N GLU A 194 15.92 19.15 3.56
CA GLU A 194 16.51 17.83 3.27
C GLU A 194 16.95 17.07 4.52
N LYS A 195 17.64 17.75 5.44
CA LYS A 195 18.12 17.15 6.68
C LYS A 195 16.97 16.62 7.53
N THR A 196 15.86 17.35 7.58
CA THR A 196 14.66 16.92 8.32
C THR A 196 13.98 15.74 7.65
N ALA A 197 13.87 15.73 6.31
CA ALA A 197 13.28 14.60 5.59
C ALA A 197 14.10 13.31 5.76
N LEU A 198 15.42 13.38 5.64
CA LEU A 198 16.30 12.24 5.90
C LEU A 198 16.19 11.75 7.34
N ARG A 199 16.09 12.67 8.32
CA ARG A 199 15.88 12.31 9.72
C ARG A 199 14.57 11.54 9.91
N LEU A 200 13.47 12.01 9.32
CA LEU A 200 12.17 11.34 9.41
C LEU A 200 12.21 9.93 8.83
N VAL A 201 12.81 9.76 7.64
CA VAL A 201 12.93 8.43 7.02
C VAL A 201 13.79 7.50 7.87
N ASN A 202 14.92 8.00 8.40
CA ASN A 202 15.78 7.21 9.29
C ASN A 202 15.08 6.83 10.60
N ASP A 203 14.27 7.72 11.17
CA ASP A 203 13.51 7.43 12.38
C ASP A 203 12.44 6.36 12.12
N VAL A 204 11.77 6.40 10.96
CA VAL A 204 10.83 5.34 10.54
C VAL A 204 11.54 4.02 10.32
N LEU A 205 12.69 4.03 9.63
CA LEU A 205 13.49 2.84 9.36
C LEU A 205 13.97 2.17 10.66
N LYS A 206 14.45 2.97 11.63
CA LYS A 206 14.88 2.47 12.96
C LYS A 206 13.75 1.81 13.73
N ARG A 207 12.52 2.33 13.62
CA ARG A 207 11.35 1.77 14.29
C ARG A 207 10.78 0.54 13.58
N ASN A 208 11.10 0.34 12.30
CA ASN A 208 10.56 -0.73 11.47
C ASN A 208 11.69 -1.46 10.71
N PRO A 209 12.58 -2.17 11.45
CA PRO A 209 13.62 -2.96 10.81
C PRO A 209 12.98 -4.06 9.96
N GLY A 210 13.28 -4.09 8.65
CA GLY A 210 12.73 -5.06 7.69
C GLY A 210 11.75 -4.46 6.67
N SER A 211 11.30 -3.22 6.87
CA SER A 211 10.53 -2.50 5.86
C SER A 211 11.43 -2.00 4.73
N SER A 212 10.89 -1.92 3.50
CA SER A 212 11.61 -1.33 2.37
C SER A 212 11.81 0.17 2.57
N VAL A 213 12.81 0.73 1.88
CA VAL A 213 13.11 2.16 1.96
C VAL A 213 11.93 2.98 1.43
N GLU A 214 11.29 2.52 0.36
CA GLU A 214 10.11 3.13 -0.27
C GLU A 214 8.95 3.24 0.73
N TRP A 215 8.68 2.14 1.45
CA TRP A 215 7.66 2.12 2.50
C TRP A 215 7.98 3.14 3.61
N CYS A 216 9.25 3.28 3.97
CA CYS A 216 9.67 4.26 4.97
C CYS A 216 9.41 5.71 4.50
N TYR A 217 9.62 6.02 3.22
CA TYR A 217 9.25 7.31 2.65
C TYR A 217 7.73 7.53 2.64
N GLU A 218 6.94 6.57 2.19
CA GLU A 218 5.48 6.66 2.19
C GLU A 218 4.94 6.91 3.60
N LYS A 219 5.47 6.19 4.58
CA LYS A 219 5.08 6.32 5.98
C LYS A 219 5.46 7.68 6.55
N ALA A 220 6.67 8.18 6.27
CA ALA A 220 7.10 9.52 6.67
C ALA A 220 6.21 10.62 6.05
N ILE A 221 5.85 10.48 4.77
CA ILE A 221 4.92 11.40 4.08
C ILE A 221 3.55 11.39 4.74
N TYR A 222 3.02 10.20 5.05
CA TYR A 222 1.73 10.04 5.71
C TYR A 222 1.73 10.72 7.09
N ASP A 223 2.76 10.51 7.90
CA ASP A 223 2.86 11.08 9.25
C ASP A 223 2.91 12.63 9.18
N VAL A 224 3.69 13.21 8.26
CA VAL A 224 3.73 14.66 8.04
C VAL A 224 2.38 15.22 7.58
N LEU A 225 1.68 14.54 6.68
CA LEU A 225 0.36 14.98 6.20
C LEU A 225 -0.71 14.86 7.28
N ARG A 226 -0.60 13.87 8.17
CA ARG A 226 -1.51 13.67 9.28
C ARG A 226 -1.34 14.78 10.31
N ASP A 227 -0.12 15.10 10.69
CA ASP A 227 0.17 16.10 11.73
C ASP A 227 -0.17 17.55 11.29
N ARG A 228 -0.42 17.76 9.99
CA ARG A 228 -0.90 19.04 9.42
C ARG A 228 -2.42 19.21 9.41
N ARG A 229 -3.18 18.16 9.71
CA ARG A 229 -4.65 18.20 9.76
C ARG A 229 -5.11 18.49 11.18
#